data_AF-A0AAD5ZZQ5-F1
#
_entry.id   AF-A0AAD5ZZQ5-F1
#
_cell.length_a   1.000
_cell.length_b   1.000
_cell.length_c   1.000
_cell.angle_alpha   90.00
_cell.angle_beta   90.00
_cell.angle_gamma   90.00
#
_symmetry.space_group_name_H-M   'P 1'
#
loop_
_entity.id
_entity.type
_entity.pdbx_description
1 polymer ?
#
loop_
_entity_poly.entity_id
_entity_poly.type
_entity_poly.pdbx_seq_one_letter_code
_entity_poly.pdbx_strand_id
1 'polypeptide(L)'
;MFSVIKRGGLSAGFQVGEELGFYQGCIHVWNSVMQIDPDAFTSRIRKNIAQLKTLVDGFSFMEPENENVQEMMENIRLKFRVVCANLRVRLDF
;
A
#
# COMPACT_ATOMS: atom_id res chain seq x y z
N MET A 1 -21.65 17.70 6.04
CA MET A 1 -22.50 16.66 5.44
C MET A 1 -21.80 15.32 5.63
N PHE A 2 -21.86 14.76 6.84
CA PHE A 2 -21.30 13.43 7.15
C PHE A 2 -22.49 12.51 7.41
N SER A 3 -23.03 11.91 6.35
CA SER A 3 -24.18 11.04 6.45
C SER A 3 -23.71 9.60 6.69
N VAL A 4 -24.05 9.09 7.88
CA VAL A 4 -24.34 7.68 8.20
C VAL A 4 -23.25 6.67 7.82
N ILE A 5 -22.29 6.46 8.71
CA ILE A 5 -21.47 5.24 8.69
C ILE A 5 -22.17 4.17 9.54
N LYS A 6 -22.68 3.12 8.90
CA LYS A 6 -23.16 1.91 9.58
C LYS A 6 -22.01 1.33 10.43
N ARG A 7 -22.28 0.94 11.67
CA ARG A 7 -21.29 0.43 12.64
C ARG A 7 -20.42 -0.74 12.13
N GLY A 8 -20.87 -1.52 11.15
CA GLY A 8 -20.07 -2.57 10.49
C GLY A 8 -19.15 -2.08 9.37
N GLY A 9 -19.42 -0.92 8.76
CA GLY A 9 -18.53 -0.28 7.78
C GLY A 9 -17.41 0.53 8.44
N LEU A 10 -17.60 0.97 9.68
CA LEU A 10 -16.59 1.69 10.48
C LEU A 10 -15.37 0.81 10.80
N SER A 11 -15.59 -0.46 11.19
CA SER A 11 -14.49 -1.40 11.47
C SER A 11 -13.76 -1.84 10.20
N ALA A 12 -14.51 -2.11 9.12
CA ALA A 12 -13.93 -2.48 7.84
C ALA A 12 -13.13 -1.33 7.19
N GLY A 13 -13.68 -0.11 7.23
CA GLY A 13 -12.98 1.09 6.74
C GLY A 13 -11.75 1.45 7.57
N PHE A 14 -11.79 1.27 8.90
CA PHE A 14 -10.63 1.45 9.75
C PHE A 14 -9.52 0.44 9.42
N GLN A 15 -9.86 -0.84 9.25
CA GLN A 15 -8.89 -1.88 8.91
C GLN A 15 -8.23 -1.65 7.54
N VAL A 16 -9.01 -1.22 6.55
CA VAL A 16 -8.48 -0.83 5.23
C VAL A 16 -7.57 0.39 5.33
N GLY A 17 -7.98 1.42 6.09
CA GLY A 17 -7.19 2.63 6.29
C GLY A 17 -5.86 2.38 7.02
N GLU A 18 -5.88 1.55 8.07
CA GLU A 18 -4.69 1.12 8.80
C GLU A 18 -3.71 0.39 7.88
N GLU A 19 -4.20 -0.57 7.08
CA GLU A 19 -3.36 -1.33 6.16
C GLU A 19 -2.75 -0.44 5.06
N LEU A 20 -3.54 0.49 4.49
CA LEU A 20 -3.04 1.46 3.52
C LEU A 20 -1.99 2.38 4.13
N GLY A 21 -2.21 2.86 5.36
CA GLY A 21 -1.25 3.69 6.10
C GLY A 21 0.07 2.95 6.34
N PHE A 22 0.01 1.66 6.66
CA PHE A 22 1.19 0.81 6.77
C PHE A 22 1.98 0.75 5.45
N TYR A 23 1.32 0.48 4.33
CA TYR A 23 1.99 0.44 3.02
C TYR A 23 2.60 1.80 2.63
N GLN A 24 1.87 2.90 2.87
CA GLN A 24 2.39 4.27 2.65
C GLN A 24 3.65 4.52 3.49
N GLY A 25 3.65 4.10 4.75
CA GLY A 25 4.81 4.19 5.64
C GLY A 25 6.03 3.45 5.09
N CYS A 26 5.85 2.19 4.67
CA CYS A 26 6.94 1.41 4.05
C CYS A 26 7.49 2.08 2.78
N ILE A 27 6.61 2.54 1.89
CA ILE A 27 7.01 3.26 0.67
C ILE A 27 7.83 4.50 1.02
N HIS A 28 7.39 5.28 2.01
CA HIS A 28 8.09 6.48 2.43
C HIS A 28 9.49 6.16 2.96
N VAL A 29 9.62 5.15 3.84
CA VAL A 29 10.92 4.70 4.35
C VAL A 29 11.84 4.25 3.22
N TRP A 30 11.37 3.41 2.30
CA TRP A 30 12.19 2.95 1.18
C TRP A 30 12.61 4.10 0.24
N ASN A 31 11.72 5.07 0.01
CA ASN A 31 12.09 6.27 -0.76
C ASN A 31 13.15 7.12 -0.06
N SER A 32 13.06 7.29 1.26
CA SER A 32 14.08 7.99 2.03
C SER A 32 15.44 7.28 1.96
N VAL A 33 15.46 5.94 2.00
CA VAL A 33 16.69 5.16 1.79
C VAL A 33 17.31 5.47 0.42
N MET A 34 16.51 5.52 -0.65
CA MET A 34 17.01 5.86 -2.00
C MET A 34 17.52 7.29 -2.13
N GLN A 35 17.05 8.23 -1.29
CA GLN A 35 17.57 9.59 -1.27
C GLN A 35 18.94 9.68 -0.59
N ILE A 36 19.18 8.84 0.43
CA ILE A 36 20.45 8.79 1.17
C ILE A 36 21.49 7.98 0.40
N ASP A 37 21.08 6.83 -0.14
CA ASP A 37 21.92 5.93 -0.94
C ASP A 37 21.16 5.56 -2.22
N PRO A 38 21.47 6.23 -3.35
CA PRO A 38 20.84 5.96 -4.63
C PRO A 38 20.99 4.52 -5.12
N ASP A 39 22.01 3.79 -4.66
CA ASP A 39 22.32 2.42 -5.09
C ASP A 39 21.87 1.34 -4.09
N ALA A 40 21.21 1.73 -2.99
CA ALA A 40 20.69 0.83 -1.97
C ALA A 40 19.77 -0.27 -2.53
N PHE A 41 19.07 0.00 -3.65
CA PHE A 41 18.15 -0.92 -4.28
C PHE A 41 18.45 -1.12 -5.76
N THR A 42 18.26 -2.34 -6.25
CA THR A 42 18.34 -2.59 -7.71
C THR A 42 17.22 -1.87 -8.46
N SER A 43 17.44 -1.61 -9.76
CA SER A 43 16.41 -1.03 -10.65
C SER A 43 15.08 -1.81 -10.59
N ARG A 44 15.14 -3.13 -10.42
CA ARG A 44 13.97 -4.00 -10.26
C ARG A 44 13.18 -3.69 -9.00
N ILE A 45 13.86 -3.53 -7.86
CA ILE A 45 13.24 -3.21 -6.58
C ILE A 45 12.63 -1.81 -6.64
N ARG A 46 13.35 -0.82 -7.15
CA ARG A 46 12.85 0.55 -7.34
C ARG A 46 11.57 0.58 -8.17
N LYS A 47 11.54 -0.16 -9.29
CA LYS A 47 10.33 -0.29 -10.12
C LYS A 47 9.16 -0.91 -9.37
N ASN A 48 9.40 -1.96 -8.57
CA ASN A 48 8.33 -2.60 -7.80
C ASN A 48 7.78 -1.67 -6.71
N ILE A 49 8.62 -0.89 -6.02
CA ILE A 49 8.21 0.11 -5.04
C ILE A 49 7.37 1.21 -5.72
N ALA A 50 7.80 1.73 -6.86
CA ALA A 50 7.05 2.73 -7.61
C ALA A 50 5.66 2.22 -8.03
N GLN A 51 5.58 0.98 -8.51
CA GLN A 51 4.31 0.35 -8.86
C GLN A 51 3.40 0.14 -7.65
N LEU A 52 3.95 -0.23 -6.48
CA LEU A 52 3.18 -0.31 -5.24
C LEU A 52 2.62 1.07 -4.87
N LYS A 53 3.44 2.13 -4.98
CA LYS A 53 2.99 3.50 -4.74
C LYS A 53 1.82 3.87 -5.64
N THR A 54 1.88 3.59 -6.93
CA THR A 54 0.79 3.87 -7.87
C THR A 54 -0.51 3.18 -7.46
N LEU A 55 -0.46 1.92 -6.99
CA LEU A 55 -1.65 1.21 -6.51
C LEU A 55 -2.23 1.85 -5.25
N VAL A 56 -1.38 2.19 -4.28
CA VAL A 56 -1.78 2.81 -3.00
C VAL A 56 -2.35 4.22 -3.21
N ASP A 57 -1.72 5.04 -4.06
CA ASP A 57 -2.23 6.36 -4.41
C ASP A 57 -3.58 6.23 -5.15
N GLY A 58 -3.70 5.27 -6.07
CA GLY A 58 -4.93 4.98 -6.80
C GLY A 58 -6.13 4.69 -5.90
N PHE A 59 -5.89 4.09 -4.73
CA PHE A 59 -6.94 3.85 -3.75
C PHE A 59 -7.52 5.13 -3.15
N SER A 60 -6.71 6.20 -3.04
CA SER A 60 -7.16 7.49 -2.47
C SER A 60 -8.07 8.28 -3.42
N PHE A 61 -8.10 7.91 -4.70
CA PHE A 61 -8.96 8.51 -5.73
C PHE A 61 -10.24 7.68 -5.97
N MET A 62 -10.49 6.66 -5.15
CA MET A 62 -11.66 5.80 -5.26
C MET A 62 -12.95 6.55 -4.91
N GLU A 63 -13.96 6.41 -5.75
CA GLU A 63 -15.32 6.85 -5.43
C GLU A 63 -15.98 5.89 -4.41
N PRO A 64 -16.85 6.39 -3.50
CA PRO A 64 -17.49 5.57 -2.46
C PRO A 64 -18.35 4.42 -3.00
N GLU A 65 -18.76 4.50 -4.26
CA GLU A 65 -19.59 3.51 -4.97
C GLU A 65 -18.77 2.41 -5.65
N ASN A 66 -17.43 2.50 -5.59
CA ASN A 66 -16.56 1.54 -6.23
C ASN A 66 -16.55 0.22 -5.45
N GLU A 67 -17.28 -0.78 -5.94
CA GLU A 67 -17.40 -2.10 -5.31
C GLU A 67 -16.08 -2.91 -5.33
N ASN A 68 -15.05 -2.43 -6.04
CA ASN A 68 -13.82 -3.18 -6.29
C ASN A 68 -12.71 -3.00 -5.24
N VAL A 69 -13.06 -2.54 -4.04
CA VAL A 69 -12.13 -2.32 -2.92
C VAL A 69 -11.33 -3.59 -2.58
N GLN A 70 -11.97 -4.76 -2.58
CA GLN A 70 -11.30 -6.02 -2.23
C GLN A 70 -10.23 -6.40 -3.25
N GLU A 71 -10.56 -6.36 -4.54
CA GLU A 71 -9.61 -6.66 -5.63
C GLU A 71 -8.39 -5.72 -5.57
N MET A 72 -8.63 -4.43 -5.31
CA MET A 72 -7.55 -3.45 -5.19
C MET A 72 -6.65 -3.71 -3.98
N MET A 73 -7.24 -4.03 -2.82
CA MET A 73 -6.47 -4.39 -1.63
C MET A 73 -5.66 -5.67 -1.85
N GLU A 74 -6.21 -6.68 -2.55
CA GLU A 74 -5.48 -7.88 -2.95
C GLU A 74 -4.29 -7.55 -3.85
N ASN A 75 -4.48 -6.69 -4.85
CA ASN A 75 -3.41 -6.23 -5.74
C ASN A 75 -2.29 -5.50 -4.98
N ILE A 76 -2.64 -4.64 -4.02
CA ILE A 76 -1.67 -3.96 -3.15
C ILE A 76 -0.89 -4.98 -2.31
N ARG A 77 -1.59 -5.91 -1.64
CA ARG A 77 -0.99 -6.97 -0.80
C ARG A 77 -0.03 -7.85 -1.61
N LEU A 78 -0.45 -8.32 -2.78
CA LEU A 78 0.38 -9.13 -3.67
C LEU A 78 1.63 -8.37 -4.10
N LYS A 79 1.47 -7.09 -4.48
CA LYS A 79 2.60 -6.28 -4.91
C LYS A 79 3.58 -6.03 -3.77
N PHE A 80 3.08 -5.77 -2.56
CA PHE A 80 3.91 -5.60 -1.38
C PHE A 80 4.73 -6.86 -1.06
N ARG A 81 4.11 -8.06 -1.09
CA ARG A 81 4.83 -9.34 -0.91
C ARG A 81 5.98 -9.50 -1.92
N VAL A 82 5.76 -9.10 -3.17
CA VAL A 82 6.81 -9.10 -4.19
C VAL A 82 7.95 -8.15 -3.82
N VAL A 83 7.67 -6.95 -3.30
CA VAL A 83 8.73 -6.04 -2.83
C VAL A 83 9.51 -6.68 -1.68
N CYS A 84 8.84 -7.21 -0.65
CA CYS A 84 9.48 -7.85 0.51
C CYS A 84 10.37 -9.03 0.12
N ALA A 85 9.89 -9.91 -0.78
CA ALA A 85 10.66 -11.04 -1.29
C ALA A 85 11.94 -10.58 -2.01
N ASN A 86 11.86 -9.51 -2.81
CA ASN A 86 13.04 -8.96 -3.48
C ASN A 86 14.02 -8.27 -2.51
N LEU A 87 13.51 -7.67 -1.43
CA LEU A 87 14.31 -7.08 -0.36
C LEU A 87 14.89 -8.13 0.61
N ARG A 88 14.53 -9.42 0.46
CA ARG A 88 14.82 -10.50 1.42
C ARG A 88 14.30 -10.21 2.84
N VAL A 89 13.28 -9.36 2.96
CA VAL A 89 12.58 -9.10 4.22
C VAL A 89 11.60 -10.26 4.44
N ARG A 90 11.79 -11.03 5.51
CA ARG A 90 10.75 -11.95 5.97
C ARG A 90 9.76 -11.15 6.81
N LEU A 91 8.51 -11.08 6.35
CA LEU A 91 7.41 -10.62 7.16
C LEU A 91 6.69 -11.86 7.68
N ASP A 92 7.00 -12.23 8.91
CA ASP A 92 6.17 -13.14 9.68
C ASP A 92 5.05 -12.29 10.30
N PHE A 93 3.87 -12.32 9.69
CA PHE A 93 2.62 -11.77 10.24
C PHE A 93 1.62 -12.90 10.40
#